data_AF-A0A6C0EAW0-F1
#
_entry.id   AF-A0A6C0EAW0-F1
#
_cell.length_a   1.000
_cell.length_b   1.000
_cell.length_c   1.000
_cell.angle_alpha   90.00
_cell.angle_beta   90.00
_cell.angle_gamma   90.00
#
_symmetry.space_group_name_H-M   'P 1'
#
loop_
_entity.id
_entity.type
_entity.pdbx_description
1 polymer ?
#
loop_
_entity_poly.entity_id
_entity_poly.type
_entity_poly.pdbx_seq_one_letter_code
_entity_poly.pdbx_strand_id
1 'polypeptide(L)'
;MNKYTNKILDVINKFDFELDKPIQLHNNDIIKKIMKIIDTYDNFIYNSTYDIKKIKKLHDKKYPLVYKAYKKTEKNPMSFLEFIQNQHEINWDSIDINIDDEDRSELNKILYNNSFVSLDIQHHAETVDLDYIRILTDEFELFVYSPEGNENIKSDINEIIKIIKIMIDISKEFECKNKKPHIIMFLGKQKKYLDNNIDIFTCEHVNSGSTYLENYVSLWRYEEHKKVLIHELVHYYNIDFFHTDPYYYTIDKMLEKHFTVTGVNRPNEIYTESLTVIIYLCYYSNLLNDDINKLFLTEVKFMIFQMAKIINYYNGNSYDQLFTINYKQKTSVLSYYILKTFIIYNIELFTEYIIKNGLQCKNNKIEIFSELLEDVIIKMKDNKNMKNLCDSYLDIIKKNKDDIFIFKTMRMTCQ
;
A
#
# COMPACT_ATOMS: atom_id res chain seq x y z
N MET A 1 -11.90 -13.08 -9.72
CA MET A 1 -10.42 -13.04 -9.72
C MET A 1 -9.94 -12.63 -11.11
N ASN A 2 -9.05 -11.64 -11.24
CA ASN A 2 -8.61 -11.16 -12.55
C ASN A 2 -7.73 -12.23 -13.25
N LYS A 3 -7.87 -12.40 -14.58
CA LYS A 3 -7.05 -13.30 -15.45
C LYS A 3 -5.55 -13.26 -15.10
N TYR A 4 -5.08 -12.10 -14.69
CA TYR A 4 -3.72 -11.82 -14.29
C TYR A 4 -3.28 -12.45 -12.96
N THR A 5 -4.16 -12.43 -11.96
CA THR A 5 -3.91 -13.10 -10.67
C THR A 5 -3.72 -14.60 -10.90
N ASN A 6 -4.56 -15.21 -11.74
CA ASN A 6 -4.45 -16.64 -12.06
C ASN A 6 -3.10 -16.99 -12.67
N LYS A 7 -2.59 -16.18 -13.60
CA LYS A 7 -1.26 -16.41 -14.20
C LYS A 7 -0.12 -16.35 -13.17
N ILE A 8 -0.18 -15.39 -12.24
CA ILE A 8 0.82 -15.27 -11.17
C ILE A 8 0.73 -16.50 -10.25
N LEU A 9 -0.49 -16.89 -9.87
CA LEU A 9 -0.73 -18.08 -9.07
C LEU A 9 -0.25 -19.35 -9.78
N ASP A 10 -0.41 -19.47 -11.10
CA ASP A 10 0.11 -20.61 -11.87
C ASP A 10 1.65 -20.69 -11.79
N VAL A 11 2.35 -19.55 -11.81
CA VAL A 11 3.81 -19.52 -11.62
C VAL A 11 4.19 -19.90 -10.19
N ILE A 12 3.46 -19.38 -9.20
CA ILE A 12 3.69 -19.65 -7.77
C ILE A 12 3.44 -21.13 -7.43
N ASN A 13 2.35 -21.70 -7.95
CA ASN A 13 1.90 -23.06 -7.64
C ASN A 13 2.77 -24.15 -8.29
N LYS A 14 3.62 -23.80 -9.26
CA LYS A 14 4.61 -24.74 -9.82
C LYS A 14 5.72 -25.12 -8.83
N PHE A 15 5.84 -24.42 -7.72
CA PHE A 15 6.84 -24.70 -6.70
C PHE A 15 6.21 -25.33 -5.47
N ASP A 16 6.66 -26.55 -5.21
CA ASP A 16 6.45 -27.19 -3.93
C ASP A 16 7.33 -26.48 -2.90
N PHE A 17 6.69 -25.69 -2.05
CA PHE A 17 7.34 -24.93 -1.01
C PHE A 17 6.50 -25.10 0.25
N GLU A 18 7.17 -25.59 1.27
CA GLU A 18 6.69 -25.68 2.63
C GLU A 18 7.51 -24.75 3.50
N LEU A 19 6.85 -24.13 4.47
CA LEU A 19 7.53 -23.34 5.49
C LEU A 19 8.35 -24.25 6.39
N ASP A 20 9.40 -23.70 7.01
CA ASP A 20 10.25 -24.43 7.97
C ASP A 20 9.44 -25.08 9.10
N LYS A 21 8.29 -24.48 9.43
CA LYS A 21 7.32 -24.99 10.39
C LYS A 21 5.90 -24.76 9.85
N PRO A 22 4.96 -25.69 10.11
CA PRO A 22 3.55 -25.46 9.80
C PRO A 22 3.03 -24.32 10.66
N ILE A 23 2.52 -23.28 10.02
CA ILE A 23 1.96 -22.13 10.71
C ILE A 23 0.49 -22.42 11.03
N GLN A 24 0.12 -22.21 12.29
CA GLN A 24 -1.25 -22.36 12.77
C GLN A 24 -1.83 -20.98 13.08
N LEU A 25 -2.06 -20.15 12.06
CA LEU A 25 -2.57 -18.79 12.23
C LEU A 25 -3.93 -18.78 12.93
N HIS A 26 -4.77 -19.78 12.62
CA HIS A 26 -6.07 -19.98 13.26
C HIS A 26 -5.99 -20.15 14.78
N ASN A 27 -4.84 -20.53 15.33
CA ASN A 27 -4.64 -20.69 16.77
C ASN A 27 -4.07 -19.43 17.46
N ASN A 28 -3.59 -18.46 16.68
CA ASN A 28 -2.98 -17.24 17.21
C ASN A 28 -4.01 -16.27 17.80
N ASP A 29 -3.78 -15.79 19.02
CA ASP A 29 -4.77 -14.99 19.75
C ASP A 29 -5.07 -13.63 19.09
N ILE A 30 -4.08 -12.98 18.48
CA ILE A 30 -4.31 -11.71 17.77
C ILE A 30 -5.15 -11.94 16.52
N ILE A 31 -4.85 -13.01 15.79
CA ILE A 31 -5.61 -13.37 14.58
C ILE A 31 -7.05 -13.74 14.95
N LYS A 32 -7.26 -14.54 16.00
CA LYS A 32 -8.60 -14.84 16.52
C LYS A 32 -9.38 -13.58 16.90
N LYS A 33 -8.74 -12.61 17.57
CA LYS A 33 -9.38 -11.34 17.93
C LYS A 33 -9.78 -10.54 16.69
N ILE A 34 -8.89 -10.41 15.70
CA ILE A 34 -9.17 -9.71 14.45
C ILE A 34 -10.29 -10.42 13.66
N MET A 35 -10.21 -11.75 13.51
CA MET A 35 -11.24 -12.53 12.84
C MET A 35 -12.59 -12.39 13.53
N LYS A 36 -12.63 -12.44 14.87
CA LYS A 36 -13.88 -12.23 15.62
C LYS A 36 -14.52 -10.88 15.31
N ILE A 37 -13.74 -9.80 15.17
CA ILE A 37 -14.26 -8.49 14.75
C ILE A 37 -14.82 -8.59 13.33
N ILE A 38 -14.07 -9.17 12.40
CA ILE A 38 -14.47 -9.31 11.00
C ILE A 38 -15.75 -10.13 10.84
N ASP A 39 -15.90 -11.21 11.60
CA ASP A 39 -17.05 -12.11 11.57
C ASP A 39 -18.36 -11.40 11.95
N THR A 40 -18.29 -10.30 12.72
CA THR A 40 -19.47 -9.46 13.00
C THR A 40 -20.03 -8.77 11.75
N TYR A 41 -19.29 -8.79 10.64
CA TYR A 41 -19.63 -8.17 9.37
C TYR A 41 -19.89 -9.17 8.23
N ASP A 42 -20.05 -10.47 8.49
CA ASP A 42 -20.20 -11.54 7.46
C ASP A 42 -21.39 -11.37 6.53
N ASN A 43 -22.40 -10.64 6.98
CA ASN A 43 -23.58 -10.30 6.18
C ASN A 43 -23.83 -8.80 6.16
N PHE A 44 -22.79 -8.00 6.41
CA PHE A 44 -22.92 -6.55 6.40
C PHE A 44 -23.22 -6.07 4.99
N ILE A 45 -24.43 -5.55 4.81
CA ILE A 45 -24.85 -4.82 3.63
C ILE A 45 -25.18 -3.41 4.09
N TYR A 46 -24.50 -2.43 3.50
CA TYR A 46 -24.81 -1.04 3.76
C TYR A 46 -26.09 -0.67 3.00
N ASN A 47 -27.22 -0.71 3.72
CA ASN A 47 -28.56 -0.57 3.14
C ASN A 47 -28.97 0.87 2.82
N SER A 48 -28.13 1.87 3.06
CA SER A 48 -28.50 3.25 2.71
C SER A 48 -28.40 3.43 1.20
N THR A 49 -29.42 4.03 0.61
CA THR A 49 -29.33 4.58 -0.75
C THR A 49 -28.38 5.77 -0.73
N TYR A 50 -27.20 5.62 -1.32
CA TYR A 50 -26.34 6.74 -1.65
C TYR A 50 -26.56 7.13 -3.11
N ASP A 51 -26.72 8.44 -3.34
CA ASP A 51 -26.89 8.98 -4.69
C ASP A 51 -25.53 9.05 -5.39
N ILE A 52 -25.52 8.59 -6.64
CA ILE A 52 -24.36 8.74 -7.52
C ILE A 52 -24.59 9.99 -8.36
N LYS A 53 -23.75 11.01 -8.17
CA LYS A 53 -23.73 12.19 -9.02
C LYS A 53 -22.70 12.02 -10.13
N LYS A 54 -23.00 12.56 -11.31
CA LYS A 54 -22.02 12.61 -12.41
C LYS A 54 -21.29 13.94 -12.41
N ILE A 55 -19.97 13.86 -12.35
CA ILE A 55 -19.06 15.00 -12.45
C ILE A 55 -18.42 14.96 -13.83
N LYS A 56 -18.54 16.05 -14.57
CA LYS A 56 -17.90 16.16 -15.90
C LYS A 56 -16.39 16.30 -15.75
N LYS A 57 -15.65 15.78 -16.73
CA LYS A 57 -14.21 16.03 -16.87
C LYS A 57 -13.93 17.54 -16.93
N LEU A 58 -12.78 17.95 -16.40
CA LEU A 58 -12.34 19.35 -16.47
C LEU A 58 -11.81 19.69 -17.86
N HIS A 59 -11.22 18.70 -18.55
CA HIS A 59 -10.61 18.89 -19.86
C HIS A 59 -10.90 17.77 -20.84
N ASP A 60 -10.84 18.12 -22.12
CA ASP A 60 -10.65 17.11 -23.17
C ASP A 60 -9.26 16.50 -23.07
N LYS A 61 -9.13 15.26 -23.57
CA LYS A 61 -7.92 14.42 -23.50
C LYS A 61 -6.61 15.09 -23.93
N LYS A 62 -6.69 16.23 -24.63
CA LYS A 62 -5.53 16.87 -25.25
C LYS A 62 -4.69 17.67 -24.25
N TYR A 63 -5.26 18.32 -23.24
CA TYR A 63 -4.54 19.27 -22.38
C TYR A 63 -5.06 19.35 -20.93
N PRO A 64 -4.48 18.61 -19.95
CA PRO A 64 -4.78 18.77 -18.53
C PRO A 64 -4.45 20.17 -17.98
N LEU A 65 -4.99 20.51 -16.81
CA LEU A 65 -4.78 21.75 -16.06
C LEU A 65 -3.32 21.92 -15.67
N VAL A 66 -2.69 20.84 -15.19
CA VAL A 66 -1.24 20.75 -14.99
C VAL A 66 -0.48 21.12 -16.27
N TYR A 67 -0.97 20.71 -17.45
CA TYR A 67 -0.37 21.05 -18.75
C TYR A 67 -0.61 22.52 -19.15
N LYS A 68 -1.73 23.13 -18.77
CA LYS A 68 -1.97 24.57 -18.97
C LYS A 68 -1.11 25.43 -18.04
N ALA A 69 -0.95 25.04 -16.78
CA ALA A 69 -0.02 25.65 -15.84
C ALA A 69 1.43 25.52 -16.34
N TYR A 70 1.82 24.32 -16.78
CA TYR A 70 3.09 24.05 -17.46
C TYR A 70 3.33 25.01 -18.64
N LYS A 71 2.38 25.12 -19.59
CA LYS A 71 2.52 25.99 -20.76
C LYS A 71 2.63 27.48 -20.41
N LYS A 72 1.98 27.95 -19.35
CA LYS A 72 2.05 29.36 -18.91
C LYS A 72 3.39 29.72 -18.27
N THR A 73 4.14 28.75 -17.76
CA THR A 73 5.39 29.04 -17.02
C THR A 73 6.63 29.24 -17.90
N GLU A 74 6.56 29.05 -19.23
CA GLU A 74 7.70 29.08 -20.19
C GLU A 74 8.93 28.22 -19.77
N LYS A 75 8.75 27.36 -18.77
CA LYS A 75 9.81 26.63 -18.10
C LYS A 75 9.99 25.24 -18.71
N ASN A 76 11.23 24.76 -18.74
CA ASN A 76 11.57 23.39 -19.12
C ASN A 76 10.73 22.39 -18.27
N PRO A 77 10.16 21.32 -18.83
CA PRO A 77 9.35 20.35 -18.08
C PRO A 77 10.01 19.79 -16.81
N MET A 78 11.33 19.65 -16.78
CA MET A 78 12.05 19.30 -15.54
C MET A 78 11.92 20.37 -14.46
N SER A 79 12.00 21.65 -14.84
CA SER A 79 11.87 22.77 -13.89
C SER A 79 10.43 23.02 -13.42
N PHE A 80 9.40 22.52 -14.12
CA PHE A 80 8.01 22.56 -13.66
C PHE A 80 7.71 21.45 -12.64
N LEU A 81 8.25 20.23 -12.86
CA LEU A 81 8.21 19.16 -11.88
C LEU A 81 8.98 19.53 -10.62
N GLU A 82 10.19 20.08 -10.77
CA GLU A 82 10.94 20.66 -9.65
C GLU A 82 10.16 21.82 -9.00
N PHE A 83 9.45 22.65 -9.76
CA PHE A 83 8.60 23.71 -9.21
C PHE A 83 7.44 23.16 -8.38
N ILE A 84 6.68 22.17 -8.87
CA ILE A 84 5.60 21.53 -8.10
C ILE A 84 6.16 20.77 -6.89
N GLN A 85 7.31 20.11 -7.03
CA GLN A 85 7.91 19.32 -5.95
C GLN A 85 8.60 20.19 -4.88
N ASN A 86 9.09 21.38 -5.24
CA ASN A 86 9.77 22.29 -4.32
C ASN A 86 8.87 23.39 -3.74
N GLN A 87 7.64 23.55 -4.24
CA GLN A 87 6.65 24.46 -3.66
C GLN A 87 5.73 23.66 -2.74
N HIS A 88 5.85 23.89 -1.44
CA HIS A 88 4.89 23.34 -0.46
C HIS A 88 3.50 23.95 -0.60
N GLU A 89 3.37 25.11 -1.27
CA GLU A 89 2.11 25.80 -1.51
C GLU A 89 2.13 26.43 -2.92
N ILE A 90 1.44 25.81 -3.88
CA ILE A 90 1.12 26.50 -5.12
C ILE A 90 0.03 27.52 -4.76
N ASN A 91 0.27 28.81 -4.99
CA ASN A 91 -0.77 29.83 -4.84
C ASN A 91 -1.77 29.67 -6.01
N TRP A 92 -2.76 28.81 -5.79
CA TRP A 92 -3.82 28.51 -6.75
C TRP A 92 -4.64 29.76 -7.10
N ASP A 93 -4.71 30.77 -6.24
CA ASP A 93 -5.41 32.03 -6.54
C ASP A 93 -4.77 32.79 -7.71
N SER A 94 -3.49 32.53 -8.01
CA SER A 94 -2.79 33.10 -9.18
C SER A 94 -3.05 32.34 -10.48
N ILE A 95 -3.51 31.10 -10.38
CA ILE A 95 -3.90 30.28 -11.52
C ILE A 95 -5.42 30.38 -11.57
N ASP A 96 -5.92 31.25 -12.44
CA ASP A 96 -7.35 31.55 -12.65
C ASP A 96 -8.12 30.29 -13.10
N ILE A 97 -8.29 29.35 -12.18
CA ILE A 97 -9.03 28.11 -12.33
C ILE A 97 -10.22 28.24 -11.40
N ASN A 98 -11.31 28.73 -11.97
CA ASN A 98 -12.58 28.72 -11.27
C ASN A 98 -13.07 27.27 -11.19
N ILE A 99 -12.58 26.49 -10.22
CA ILE A 99 -13.03 25.13 -9.90
C ILE A 99 -14.14 25.21 -8.84
N ASP A 100 -15.13 26.07 -9.05
CA ASP A 100 -16.37 26.14 -8.26
C ASP A 100 -17.30 24.95 -8.59
N ASP A 101 -16.74 23.74 -8.60
CA ASP A 101 -17.49 22.49 -8.58
C ASP A 101 -17.38 21.92 -7.17
N GLU A 102 -18.36 22.24 -6.31
CA GLU A 102 -18.41 21.79 -4.91
C GLU A 102 -18.16 20.28 -4.79
N ASP A 103 -18.62 19.50 -5.77
CA ASP A 103 -18.48 18.04 -5.78
C ASP A 103 -17.01 17.60 -6.05
N ARG A 104 -16.15 18.42 -6.64
CA ARG A 104 -14.70 18.15 -6.86
C ARG A 104 -13.78 18.67 -5.76
N SER A 105 -14.30 19.44 -4.79
CA SER A 105 -13.49 20.10 -3.75
C SER A 105 -12.56 19.13 -3.00
N GLU A 106 -13.07 17.98 -2.55
CA GLU A 106 -12.28 16.96 -1.86
C GLU A 106 -11.27 16.27 -2.77
N LEU A 107 -11.65 15.98 -4.03
CA LEU A 107 -10.73 15.42 -5.02
C LEU A 107 -9.53 16.34 -5.26
N ASN A 108 -9.75 17.65 -5.37
CA ASN A 108 -8.69 18.63 -5.59
C ASN A 108 -7.68 18.65 -4.43
N LYS A 109 -8.12 18.47 -3.19
CA LYS A 109 -7.22 18.37 -2.02
C LYS A 109 -6.27 17.19 -2.17
N ILE A 110 -6.73 16.05 -2.68
CA ILE A 110 -5.83 14.93 -3.01
C ILE A 110 -4.92 15.32 -4.15
N LEU A 111 -5.46 15.74 -5.29
CA LEU A 111 -4.68 15.84 -6.53
C LEU A 111 -3.56 16.87 -6.44
N TYR A 112 -3.81 17.99 -5.75
CA TYR A 112 -2.98 19.18 -5.85
C TYR A 112 -2.22 19.54 -4.57
N ASN A 113 -2.70 19.10 -3.40
CA ASN A 113 -2.02 19.34 -2.13
C ASN A 113 -1.21 18.13 -1.65
N ASN A 114 -1.22 17.04 -2.41
CA ASN A 114 -0.51 15.81 -2.07
C ASN A 114 0.66 15.53 -3.02
N SER A 115 1.88 15.70 -2.51
CA SER A 115 3.12 15.43 -3.25
C SER A 115 3.33 13.94 -3.63
N PHE A 116 2.56 13.01 -3.06
CA PHE A 116 2.65 11.60 -3.40
C PHE A 116 1.84 11.23 -4.66
N VAL A 117 0.91 12.08 -5.09
CA VAL A 117 0.06 11.81 -6.25
C VAL A 117 0.86 12.09 -7.52
N SER A 118 1.01 11.08 -8.37
CA SER A 118 1.76 11.19 -9.61
C SER A 118 0.98 11.88 -10.73
N LEU A 119 1.70 12.42 -11.72
CA LEU A 119 1.09 13.22 -12.80
C LEU A 119 0.13 12.42 -13.68
N ASP A 120 0.38 11.12 -13.87
CA ASP A 120 -0.53 10.23 -14.61
C ASP A 120 -1.88 10.08 -13.91
N ILE A 121 -1.91 10.14 -12.58
CA ILE A 121 -3.11 10.12 -11.75
C ILE A 121 -3.90 11.41 -11.92
N GLN A 122 -3.22 12.55 -11.74
CA GLN A 122 -3.82 13.88 -11.93
C GLN A 122 -4.41 14.01 -13.33
N HIS A 123 -3.63 13.68 -14.35
CA HIS A 123 -4.07 13.73 -15.75
C HIS A 123 -5.35 12.92 -15.99
N HIS A 124 -5.45 11.71 -15.45
CA HIS A 124 -6.64 10.89 -15.64
C HIS A 124 -7.86 11.48 -14.93
N ALA A 125 -7.71 11.91 -13.67
CA ALA A 125 -8.81 12.50 -12.90
C ALA A 125 -9.39 13.79 -13.54
N GLU A 126 -8.56 14.50 -14.30
CA GLU A 126 -8.97 15.70 -15.03
C GLU A 126 -9.61 15.43 -16.41
N THR A 127 -9.28 14.30 -17.03
CA THR A 127 -9.63 14.01 -18.45
C THR A 127 -10.74 12.99 -18.64
N VAL A 128 -11.30 12.46 -17.56
CA VAL A 128 -12.43 11.52 -17.59
C VAL A 128 -13.62 12.07 -16.80
N ASP A 129 -14.81 11.71 -17.26
CA ASP A 129 -16.04 11.90 -16.50
C ASP A 129 -16.03 10.93 -15.31
N LEU A 130 -16.57 11.38 -14.18
CA LEU A 130 -16.49 10.69 -12.91
C LEU A 130 -17.89 10.47 -12.33
N ASP A 131 -18.10 9.29 -11.76
CA ASP A 131 -19.15 9.03 -10.78
C ASP A 131 -18.63 9.48 -9.40
N TYR A 132 -19.45 10.25 -8.68
CA TYR A 132 -19.17 10.77 -7.36
C TYR A 132 -20.18 10.25 -6.34
N ILE A 133 -19.65 9.72 -5.25
CA ILE A 133 -20.41 9.16 -4.13
C ILE A 133 -19.93 9.82 -2.85
N ARG A 134 -20.89 10.32 -2.06
CA ARG A 134 -20.64 10.92 -0.76
C ARG A 134 -21.43 10.18 0.30
N ILE A 135 -20.74 9.71 1.33
CA ILE A 135 -21.34 9.04 2.49
C ILE A 135 -20.85 9.74 3.74
N LEU A 136 -21.79 10.32 4.48
CA LEU A 136 -21.54 10.96 5.77
C LEU A 136 -22.27 10.18 6.85
N THR A 137 -21.53 9.76 7.86
CA THR A 137 -22.08 9.12 9.06
C THR A 137 -21.51 9.80 10.29
N ASP A 138 -22.01 9.43 11.47
CA ASP A 138 -21.41 9.86 12.73
C ASP A 138 -20.02 9.25 12.93
N GLU A 139 -19.78 8.08 12.33
CA GLU A 139 -18.56 7.30 12.51
C GLU A 139 -17.44 7.65 11.52
N PHE A 140 -17.77 8.04 10.29
CA PHE A 140 -16.82 8.36 9.22
C PHE A 140 -17.40 9.25 8.12
N GLU A 141 -16.52 9.80 7.29
CA GLU A 141 -16.84 10.53 6.06
C GLU A 141 -16.09 9.89 4.89
N LEU A 142 -16.81 9.58 3.82
CA LEU A 142 -16.27 8.91 2.65
C LEU A 142 -16.70 9.63 1.36
N PHE A 143 -15.71 9.99 0.56
CA PHE A 143 -15.84 10.65 -0.72
C PHE A 143 -15.18 9.78 -1.79
N VAL A 144 -15.95 9.23 -2.72
CA VAL A 144 -15.44 8.34 -3.77
C VAL A 144 -15.68 8.92 -5.15
N TYR A 145 -14.61 8.98 -5.92
CA TYR A 145 -14.55 9.42 -7.31
C TYR A 145 -14.12 8.23 -8.17
N SER A 146 -14.99 7.75 -9.05
CA SER A 146 -14.68 6.63 -9.95
C SER A 146 -14.87 7.05 -11.40
N PRO A 147 -13.99 6.66 -12.33
CA PRO A 147 -14.25 6.86 -13.76
C PRO A 147 -15.61 6.30 -14.17
N GLU A 148 -16.39 7.08 -14.91
CA GLU A 148 -17.74 6.71 -15.35
C GLU A 148 -17.75 5.33 -16.02
N GLY A 149 -18.80 4.56 -15.73
CA GLY A 149 -19.00 3.22 -16.28
C GLY A 149 -18.26 2.13 -15.49
N ASN A 150 -17.86 2.39 -14.25
CA ASN A 150 -17.42 1.33 -13.35
C ASN A 150 -18.62 0.54 -12.81
N GLU A 151 -18.97 -0.56 -13.50
CA GLU A 151 -20.10 -1.42 -13.15
C GLU A 151 -20.03 -2.00 -11.72
N ASN A 152 -18.83 -2.12 -11.15
CA ASN A 152 -18.62 -2.71 -9.82
C ASN A 152 -18.68 -1.69 -8.68
N ILE A 153 -18.86 -0.40 -8.96
CA ILE A 153 -18.69 0.66 -7.95
C ILE A 153 -19.56 0.43 -6.71
N LYS A 154 -20.81 -0.02 -6.85
CA LYS A 154 -21.70 -0.28 -5.71
C LYS A 154 -21.18 -1.41 -4.81
N SER A 155 -20.66 -2.48 -5.41
CA SER A 155 -20.06 -3.60 -4.67
C SER A 155 -18.79 -3.13 -3.96
N ASP A 156 -17.93 -2.41 -4.67
CA ASP A 156 -16.69 -1.86 -4.12
C ASP A 156 -16.98 -0.94 -2.92
N ILE A 157 -18.01 -0.07 -3.00
CA ILE A 157 -18.40 0.82 -1.89
C ILE A 157 -18.82 0.04 -0.65
N ASN A 158 -19.62 -1.03 -0.79
CA ASN A 158 -20.02 -1.84 0.36
C ASN A 158 -18.81 -2.48 1.06
N GLU A 159 -17.84 -2.96 0.29
CA GLU A 159 -16.61 -3.53 0.83
C GLU A 159 -15.72 -2.48 1.47
N ILE A 160 -15.60 -1.29 0.88
CA ILE A 160 -14.90 -0.14 1.45
C ILE A 160 -15.49 0.23 2.82
N ILE A 161 -16.83 0.35 2.91
CA ILE A 161 -17.50 0.67 4.18
C ILE A 161 -17.28 -0.43 5.22
N LYS A 162 -17.37 -1.71 4.81
CA LYS A 162 -17.09 -2.85 5.69
C LYS A 162 -15.67 -2.75 6.25
N ILE A 163 -14.67 -2.46 5.43
CA ILE A 163 -13.27 -2.26 5.86
C ILE A 163 -13.14 -1.09 6.83
N ILE A 164 -13.76 0.06 6.55
CA ILE A 164 -13.71 1.24 7.44
C ILE A 164 -14.25 0.88 8.81
N LYS A 165 -15.40 0.20 8.88
CA LYS A 165 -16.02 -0.22 10.14
C LYS A 165 -15.19 -1.25 10.91
N ILE A 166 -14.63 -2.24 10.22
CA ILE A 166 -13.69 -3.20 10.81
C ILE A 166 -12.49 -2.46 11.44
N MET A 167 -11.91 -1.48 10.72
CA MET A 167 -10.77 -0.72 11.23
C MET A 167 -11.14 0.19 12.41
N ILE A 168 -12.35 0.77 12.41
CA ILE A 168 -12.88 1.50 13.56
C ILE A 168 -12.96 0.57 14.79
N ASP A 169 -13.49 -0.65 14.63
CA ASP A 169 -13.65 -1.59 15.74
C ASP A 169 -12.31 -2.18 16.21
N ILE A 170 -11.37 -2.44 15.30
CA ILE A 170 -9.98 -2.75 15.66
C ILE A 170 -9.39 -1.60 16.46
N SER A 171 -9.56 -0.35 16.01
CA SER A 171 -9.01 0.80 16.74
C SER A 171 -9.59 0.91 18.16
N LYS A 172 -10.89 0.60 18.35
CA LYS A 172 -11.54 0.61 19.66
C LYS A 172 -11.07 -0.54 20.55
N GLU A 173 -11.05 -1.77 20.02
CA GLU A 173 -10.63 -2.99 20.75
C GLU A 173 -9.19 -2.88 21.26
N PHE A 174 -8.31 -2.23 20.49
CA PHE A 174 -6.90 -2.08 20.83
C PHE A 174 -6.54 -0.69 21.40
N GLU A 175 -7.55 0.07 21.89
CA GLU A 175 -7.37 1.36 22.56
C GLU A 175 -6.52 2.37 21.75
N CYS A 176 -6.69 2.34 20.42
CA CYS A 176 -5.98 3.21 19.50
C CYS A 176 -6.60 4.61 19.43
N LYS A 177 -6.04 5.49 18.59
CA LYS A 177 -6.55 6.87 18.44
C LYS A 177 -8.03 6.81 18.01
N ASN A 178 -8.92 7.34 18.83
CA ASN A 178 -10.35 7.39 18.49
C ASN A 178 -10.68 8.69 17.75
N LYS A 179 -10.64 8.65 16.41
CA LYS A 179 -10.96 9.79 15.54
C LYS A 179 -11.85 9.33 14.39
N LYS A 180 -12.85 10.14 14.05
CA LYS A 180 -13.70 9.98 12.85
C LYS A 180 -12.84 10.05 11.59
N PRO A 181 -12.68 9.00 10.77
CA PRO A 181 -11.89 9.07 9.55
C PRO A 181 -12.60 9.89 8.48
N HIS A 182 -11.84 10.78 7.85
CA HIS A 182 -12.23 11.51 6.65
C HIS A 182 -11.45 10.91 5.47
N ILE A 183 -12.16 10.24 4.56
CA ILE A 183 -11.57 9.37 3.54
C ILE A 183 -11.96 9.88 2.17
N ILE A 184 -10.96 10.12 1.33
CA ILE A 184 -11.14 10.59 -0.04
C ILE A 184 -10.48 9.57 -0.98
N MET A 185 -11.23 9.03 -1.93
CA MET A 185 -10.77 7.98 -2.83
C MET A 185 -11.01 8.36 -4.29
N PHE A 186 -9.94 8.40 -5.08
CA PHE A 186 -10.01 8.36 -6.54
C PHE A 186 -9.69 6.95 -7.03
N LEU A 187 -10.67 6.24 -7.60
CA LEU A 187 -10.50 4.87 -8.09
C LEU A 187 -9.96 4.86 -9.53
N GLY A 188 -8.79 5.48 -9.72
CA GLY A 188 -8.09 5.55 -11.00
C GLY A 188 -7.71 4.17 -11.55
N LYS A 189 -7.74 4.02 -12.88
CA LYS A 189 -7.45 2.75 -13.59
C LYS A 189 -5.96 2.46 -13.77
N GLN A 190 -5.10 3.40 -13.39
CA GLN A 190 -3.64 3.30 -13.50
C GLN A 190 -3.10 2.16 -12.64
N LYS A 191 -1.96 1.62 -13.07
CA LYS A 191 -1.32 0.44 -12.51
C LYS A 191 0.14 0.74 -12.23
N LYS A 192 0.67 0.05 -11.24
CA LYS A 192 2.08 0.15 -10.86
C LYS A 192 2.93 -0.79 -11.72
N TYR A 193 3.83 -0.24 -12.51
CA TYR A 193 4.74 -1.00 -13.39
C TYR A 193 6.19 -0.61 -13.20
N LEU A 194 7.09 -1.58 -13.19
CA LEU A 194 8.52 -1.40 -13.43
C LEU A 194 8.76 -1.20 -14.92
N ASP A 195 9.29 -0.04 -15.31
CA ASP A 195 9.90 0.12 -16.62
C ASP A 195 11.42 -0.10 -16.57
N ASN A 196 11.99 -0.53 -17.69
CA ASN A 196 13.41 -0.90 -17.78
C ASN A 196 14.35 0.32 -17.73
N ASN A 197 13.80 1.53 -17.83
CA ASN A 197 14.54 2.79 -17.88
C ASN A 197 14.46 3.60 -16.57
N ILE A 198 14.04 2.98 -15.48
CA ILE A 198 13.94 3.64 -14.19
C ILE A 198 15.25 3.40 -13.44
N ASP A 199 15.89 4.48 -12.99
CA ASP A 199 17.07 4.40 -12.13
C ASP A 199 16.71 4.38 -10.64
N ILE A 200 15.55 4.95 -10.28
CA ILE A 200 15.13 5.20 -8.90
C ILE A 200 13.63 4.93 -8.75
N PHE A 201 13.25 4.13 -7.76
CA PHE A 201 11.84 3.92 -7.42
C PHE A 201 11.18 5.18 -6.87
N THR A 202 9.97 5.48 -7.36
CA THR A 202 9.16 6.66 -7.00
C THR A 202 7.72 6.26 -6.64
N CYS A 203 6.89 7.23 -6.25
CA CYS A 203 5.46 7.00 -5.94
C CYS A 203 4.66 6.43 -7.12
N GLU A 204 5.07 6.68 -8.37
CA GLU A 204 4.47 6.09 -9.59
C GLU A 204 4.50 4.56 -9.56
N HIS A 205 5.52 4.00 -8.93
CA HIS A 205 5.82 2.57 -9.00
C HIS A 205 5.31 1.78 -7.79
N VAL A 206 5.04 2.45 -6.67
CA VAL A 206 4.81 1.78 -5.38
C VAL A 206 3.56 2.32 -4.68
N ASN A 207 3.42 3.63 -4.55
CA ASN A 207 2.46 4.23 -3.63
C ASN A 207 1.11 4.57 -4.29
N SER A 208 0.00 4.14 -3.68
CA SER A 208 -1.37 4.39 -4.13
C SER A 208 -2.25 5.12 -3.10
N GLY A 209 -1.68 5.50 -1.95
CA GLY A 209 -2.37 6.16 -0.86
C GLY A 209 -1.47 7.01 0.02
N SER A 210 -2.08 7.82 0.87
CA SER A 210 -1.36 8.47 1.96
C SER A 210 -2.33 9.01 3.01
N THR A 211 -1.81 9.12 4.22
CA THR A 211 -2.48 9.76 5.35
C THR A 211 -1.80 11.12 5.59
N TYR A 212 -2.47 12.20 5.18
CA TYR A 212 -1.88 13.53 5.24
C TYR A 212 -2.13 14.18 6.60
N LEU A 213 -1.03 14.49 7.32
CA LEU A 213 -1.04 15.19 8.63
C LEU A 213 -2.02 14.59 9.66
N GLU A 214 -2.27 13.27 9.61
CA GLU A 214 -3.29 12.59 10.42
C GLU A 214 -4.72 13.17 10.29
N ASN A 215 -4.98 13.94 9.24
CA ASN A 215 -6.22 14.68 9.04
C ASN A 215 -7.19 13.95 8.13
N TYR A 216 -6.70 13.39 7.04
CA TYR A 216 -7.50 12.60 6.12
C TYR A 216 -6.69 11.47 5.48
N VAL A 217 -7.42 10.43 5.08
CA VAL A 217 -6.93 9.29 4.32
C VAL A 217 -7.23 9.53 2.86
N SER A 218 -6.22 9.38 2.00
CA SER A 218 -6.34 9.58 0.56
C SER A 218 -5.88 8.35 -0.22
N LEU A 219 -6.63 7.97 -1.24
CA LEU A 219 -6.30 6.88 -2.17
C LEU A 219 -6.54 7.33 -3.60
N TRP A 220 -5.74 6.84 -4.55
CA TRP A 220 -5.85 7.31 -5.94
C TRP A 220 -5.66 6.25 -7.04
N ARG A 221 -5.60 4.96 -6.67
CA ARG A 221 -5.65 3.85 -7.63
C ARG A 221 -6.69 2.82 -7.20
N TYR A 222 -7.39 2.26 -8.18
CA TYR A 222 -8.28 1.12 -7.98
C TYR A 222 -7.49 -0.18 -7.69
N GLU A 223 -6.26 -0.29 -8.19
CA GLU A 223 -5.38 -1.41 -7.90
C GLU A 223 -5.10 -1.53 -6.40
N GLU A 224 -5.46 -2.66 -5.81
CA GLU A 224 -5.22 -2.99 -4.39
C GLU A 224 -5.88 -2.02 -3.39
N HIS A 225 -6.89 -1.24 -3.82
CA HIS A 225 -7.48 -0.15 -3.02
C HIS A 225 -7.98 -0.60 -1.63
N LYS A 226 -8.48 -1.83 -1.50
CA LYS A 226 -8.92 -2.40 -0.21
C LYS A 226 -7.77 -2.54 0.80
N LYS A 227 -6.65 -3.13 0.35
CA LYS A 227 -5.45 -3.28 1.17
C LYS A 227 -4.81 -1.93 1.48
N VAL A 228 -4.74 -1.04 0.48
CA VAL A 228 -4.22 0.32 0.67
C VAL A 228 -5.09 1.09 1.66
N LEU A 229 -6.41 0.89 1.67
CA LEU A 229 -7.29 1.54 2.64
C LEU A 229 -6.99 1.09 4.07
N ILE A 230 -6.77 -0.22 4.27
CA ILE A 230 -6.34 -0.75 5.57
C ILE A 230 -5.00 -0.13 5.97
N HIS A 231 -4.02 -0.08 5.05
CA HIS A 231 -2.71 0.52 5.28
C HIS A 231 -2.81 1.97 5.77
N GLU A 232 -3.57 2.81 5.07
CA GLU A 232 -3.73 4.20 5.47
C GLU A 232 -4.52 4.35 6.77
N LEU A 233 -5.47 3.45 7.05
CA LEU A 233 -6.18 3.46 8.32
C LEU A 233 -5.28 3.04 9.51
N VAL A 234 -4.27 2.18 9.29
CA VAL A 234 -3.24 1.88 10.31
C VAL A 234 -2.49 3.16 10.71
N HIS A 235 -2.06 3.96 9.73
CA HIS A 235 -1.46 5.28 9.98
C HIS A 235 -2.44 6.25 10.65
N TYR A 236 -3.67 6.33 10.13
CA TYR A 236 -4.68 7.28 10.61
C TYR A 236 -5.03 7.07 12.09
N TYR A 237 -5.16 5.82 12.51
CA TYR A 237 -5.42 5.45 13.90
C TYR A 237 -4.16 5.43 14.77
N ASN A 238 -3.02 5.84 14.21
CA ASN A 238 -1.74 5.94 14.89
C ASN A 238 -1.42 4.62 15.63
N ILE A 239 -1.51 3.52 14.87
CA ILE A 239 -1.19 2.16 15.31
C ILE A 239 0.31 1.89 15.09
N ASP A 240 0.92 2.51 14.08
CA ASP A 240 2.35 2.52 13.86
C ASP A 240 3.04 3.72 14.54
N PHE A 241 4.22 4.09 14.05
CA PHE A 241 5.07 5.17 14.56
C PHE A 241 5.53 6.11 13.43
N PHE A 242 5.98 7.30 13.78
CA PHE A 242 6.37 8.35 12.84
C PHE A 242 7.81 8.83 13.07
N HIS A 243 8.37 9.53 12.09
CA HIS A 243 9.72 10.12 12.18
C HIS A 243 9.91 11.10 13.34
N THR A 244 8.82 11.58 13.93
CA THR A 244 8.82 12.44 15.12
C THR A 244 8.96 11.66 16.43
N ASP A 245 8.82 10.32 16.41
CA ASP A 245 8.99 9.50 17.60
C ASP A 245 10.47 9.42 18.02
N PRO A 246 10.80 9.55 19.32
CA PRO A 246 12.19 9.57 19.79
C PRO A 246 13.02 8.33 19.42
N TYR A 247 12.36 7.19 19.26
CA TYR A 247 12.97 5.89 18.98
C TYR A 247 13.00 5.54 17.49
N TYR A 248 12.46 6.39 16.60
CA TYR A 248 12.40 6.14 15.16
C TYR A 248 13.78 5.82 14.57
N TYR A 249 14.76 6.66 14.92
CA TYR A 249 16.13 6.56 14.42
C TYR A 249 16.90 5.35 14.95
N THR A 250 16.40 4.67 15.99
CA THR A 250 17.00 3.41 16.46
C THR A 250 16.89 2.33 15.39
N ILE A 251 15.72 2.23 14.75
CA ILE A 251 15.51 1.25 13.67
C ILE A 251 16.35 1.64 12.45
N ASP A 252 16.38 2.92 12.09
CA ASP A 252 17.14 3.39 10.93
C ASP A 252 18.65 3.07 11.07
N LYS A 253 19.24 3.39 12.23
CA LYS A 253 20.64 3.05 12.54
C LYS A 253 20.89 1.55 12.57
N MET A 254 19.92 0.76 13.05
CA MET A 254 20.04 -0.70 13.02
C MET A 254 20.06 -1.18 11.55
N LEU A 255 19.16 -0.69 10.71
CA LEU A 255 19.09 -1.09 9.29
C LEU A 255 20.35 -0.74 8.51
N GLU A 256 21.00 0.39 8.80
CA GLU A 256 22.28 0.78 8.17
C GLU A 256 23.41 -0.23 8.38
N LYS A 257 23.34 -1.06 9.43
CA LYS A 257 24.31 -2.16 9.65
C LYS A 257 24.12 -3.32 8.66
N HIS A 258 22.92 -3.45 8.06
CA HIS A 258 22.53 -4.61 7.25
C HIS A 258 22.27 -4.27 5.79
N PHE A 259 21.93 -3.01 5.48
CA PHE A 259 21.54 -2.58 4.14
C PHE A 259 22.14 -1.21 3.81
N THR A 260 22.43 -1.00 2.53
CA THR A 260 22.81 0.31 2.01
C THR A 260 21.62 0.93 1.29
N VAL A 261 21.14 2.09 1.76
CA VAL A 261 20.02 2.82 1.14
C VAL A 261 20.51 4.18 0.66
N THR A 262 20.24 4.52 -0.59
CA THR A 262 20.43 5.88 -1.13
C THR A 262 19.06 6.51 -1.35
N GLY A 263 18.69 7.48 -0.52
CA GLY A 263 17.43 8.22 -0.62
C GLY A 263 16.57 8.10 0.64
N VAL A 264 15.25 7.96 0.47
CA VAL A 264 14.30 7.96 1.58
C VAL A 264 14.18 6.56 2.18
N ASN A 265 14.39 6.43 3.49
CA ASN A 265 14.04 5.25 4.26
C ASN A 265 12.91 5.60 5.23
N ARG A 266 11.83 4.81 5.24
CA ARG A 266 10.75 4.93 6.23
C ARG A 266 10.58 3.59 6.93
N PRO A 267 11.25 3.37 8.07
CA PRO A 267 11.16 2.10 8.79
C PRO A 267 9.77 1.79 9.36
N ASN A 268 8.93 2.80 9.63
CA ASN A 268 7.57 2.57 10.10
C ASN A 268 6.70 1.78 9.12
N GLU A 269 6.96 1.92 7.81
CA GLU A 269 6.28 1.17 6.76
C GLU A 269 6.42 -0.35 6.91
N ILE A 270 7.49 -0.82 7.58
CA ILE A 270 7.68 -2.25 7.86
C ILE A 270 6.56 -2.76 8.77
N TYR A 271 6.29 -2.01 9.85
CA TYR A 271 5.26 -2.35 10.82
C TYR A 271 3.88 -2.21 10.18
N THR A 272 3.62 -1.06 9.55
CA THR A 272 2.33 -0.73 8.93
C THR A 272 1.94 -1.76 7.89
N GLU A 273 2.84 -2.07 6.96
CA GLU A 273 2.54 -2.97 5.86
C GLU A 273 2.47 -4.44 6.33
N SER A 274 3.25 -4.84 7.34
CA SER A 274 3.15 -6.19 7.93
C SER A 274 1.79 -6.38 8.63
N LEU A 275 1.37 -5.42 9.46
CA LEU A 275 0.08 -5.48 10.13
C LEU A 275 -1.08 -5.43 9.12
N THR A 276 -0.96 -4.58 8.10
CA THR A 276 -1.93 -4.47 7.00
C THR A 276 -2.16 -5.82 6.34
N VAL A 277 -1.11 -6.57 6.03
CA VAL A 277 -1.21 -7.90 5.40
C VAL A 277 -1.97 -8.87 6.29
N ILE A 278 -1.70 -8.89 7.61
CA ILE A 278 -2.40 -9.76 8.55
C ILE A 278 -3.90 -9.45 8.57
N ILE A 279 -4.27 -8.17 8.73
CA ILE A 279 -5.67 -7.74 8.75
C ILE A 279 -6.36 -8.07 7.42
N TYR A 280 -5.67 -7.79 6.31
CA TYR A 280 -6.22 -8.03 4.97
C TYR A 280 -6.42 -9.52 4.68
N LEU A 281 -5.50 -10.40 5.10
CA LEU A 281 -5.65 -11.85 4.98
C LEU A 281 -6.82 -12.38 5.83
N CYS A 282 -7.01 -11.87 7.05
CA CYS A 282 -8.17 -12.22 7.87
C CYS A 282 -9.47 -11.80 7.17
N TYR A 283 -9.51 -10.58 6.64
CA TYR A 283 -10.67 -10.04 5.92
C TYR A 283 -10.98 -10.86 4.66
N TYR A 284 -9.95 -11.20 3.88
CA TYR A 284 -10.11 -11.92 2.62
C TYR A 284 -10.43 -13.40 2.82
N SER A 285 -9.87 -14.04 3.86
CA SER A 285 -10.23 -15.39 4.29
C SER A 285 -11.72 -15.49 4.63
N ASN A 286 -12.22 -14.52 5.40
CA ASN A 286 -13.63 -14.41 5.73
C ASN A 286 -14.49 -14.16 4.48
N LEU A 287 -14.12 -13.20 3.63
CA LEU A 287 -14.84 -12.87 2.41
C LEU A 287 -14.98 -14.07 1.45
N LEU A 288 -13.94 -14.89 1.34
CA LEU A 288 -13.93 -16.07 0.47
C LEU A 288 -14.41 -17.35 1.15
N ASN A 289 -14.60 -17.34 2.48
CA ASN A 289 -14.76 -18.54 3.28
C ASN A 289 -13.67 -19.61 2.98
N ASP A 290 -12.40 -19.17 2.88
CA ASP A 290 -11.23 -20.02 2.59
C ASP A 290 -10.27 -20.07 3.79
N ASP A 291 -9.43 -21.09 3.85
CA ASP A 291 -8.47 -21.26 4.95
C ASP A 291 -7.38 -20.16 4.92
N ILE A 292 -7.31 -19.39 6.01
CA ILE A 292 -6.31 -18.33 6.20
C ILE A 292 -4.87 -18.86 6.06
N ASN A 293 -4.57 -20.10 6.47
CA ASN A 293 -3.20 -20.64 6.37
C ASN A 293 -2.79 -20.83 4.90
N LYS A 294 -3.74 -21.26 4.05
CA LYS A 294 -3.54 -21.42 2.61
C LYS A 294 -3.37 -20.07 1.92
N LEU A 295 -4.21 -19.09 2.27
CA LEU A 295 -4.09 -17.73 1.73
C LEU A 295 -2.76 -17.09 2.15
N PHE A 296 -2.39 -17.24 3.42
CA PHE A 296 -1.11 -16.78 3.94
C PHE A 296 0.09 -17.40 3.22
N LEU A 297 0.11 -18.72 3.01
CA LEU A 297 1.20 -19.38 2.31
C LEU A 297 1.33 -18.86 0.87
N THR A 298 0.19 -18.66 0.21
CA THR A 298 0.15 -18.08 -1.14
C THR A 298 0.73 -16.67 -1.15
N GLU A 299 0.37 -15.86 -0.15
CA GLU A 299 0.86 -14.49 0.00
C GLU A 299 2.37 -14.45 0.27
N VAL A 300 2.89 -15.31 1.14
CA VAL A 300 4.35 -15.42 1.40
C VAL A 300 5.11 -15.75 0.11
N LYS A 301 4.64 -16.75 -0.66
CA LYS A 301 5.25 -17.10 -1.94
C LYS A 301 5.24 -15.91 -2.90
N PHE A 302 4.13 -15.17 -2.97
CA PHE A 302 4.05 -13.96 -3.80
C PHE A 302 5.00 -12.86 -3.34
N MET A 303 5.14 -12.62 -2.04
CA MET A 303 6.07 -11.63 -1.51
C MET A 303 7.53 -11.99 -1.84
N ILE A 304 7.92 -13.26 -1.70
CA ILE A 304 9.25 -13.75 -2.10
C ILE A 304 9.46 -13.58 -3.61
N PHE A 305 8.41 -13.79 -4.42
CA PHE A 305 8.45 -13.49 -5.85
C PHE A 305 8.69 -12.00 -6.12
N GLN A 306 8.05 -11.08 -5.39
CA GLN A 306 8.34 -9.64 -5.51
C GLN A 306 9.77 -9.30 -5.08
N MET A 307 10.31 -9.95 -4.04
CA MET A 307 11.72 -9.78 -3.65
C MET A 307 12.69 -10.18 -4.76
N ALA A 308 12.45 -11.33 -5.41
CA ALA A 308 13.23 -11.77 -6.56
C ALA A 308 13.20 -10.73 -7.70
N LYS A 309 12.05 -10.09 -7.93
CA LYS A 309 11.94 -9.00 -8.91
C LYS A 309 12.79 -7.77 -8.53
N ILE A 310 12.79 -7.38 -7.26
CA ILE A 310 13.63 -6.28 -6.77
C ILE A 310 15.11 -6.63 -6.94
N ILE A 311 15.54 -7.84 -6.58
CA ILE A 311 16.92 -8.29 -6.77
C ILE A 311 17.31 -8.21 -8.25
N ASN A 312 16.49 -8.77 -9.15
CA ASN A 312 16.74 -8.73 -10.59
C ASN A 312 16.78 -7.29 -11.14
N TYR A 313 15.91 -6.39 -10.67
CA TYR A 313 15.91 -4.98 -11.05
C TYR A 313 17.25 -4.30 -10.73
N TYR A 314 17.83 -4.59 -9.57
CA TYR A 314 19.16 -4.09 -9.19
C TYR A 314 20.32 -4.90 -9.80
N ASN A 315 20.07 -5.66 -10.87
CA ASN A 315 21.03 -6.55 -11.54
C ASN A 315 21.65 -7.62 -10.62
N GLY A 316 20.95 -7.95 -9.55
CA GLY A 316 21.26 -9.09 -8.71
C GLY A 316 20.91 -10.41 -9.37
N ASN A 317 21.61 -11.46 -8.97
CA ASN A 317 21.59 -12.79 -9.52
C ASN A 317 21.28 -13.87 -8.49
N SER A 318 21.34 -13.55 -7.20
CA SER A 318 20.99 -14.46 -6.11
C SER A 318 20.38 -13.71 -4.91
N TYR A 319 19.68 -14.45 -4.06
CA TYR A 319 19.13 -13.99 -2.79
C TYR A 319 20.18 -13.31 -1.90
N ASP A 320 21.41 -13.84 -1.83
CA ASP A 320 22.47 -13.27 -0.98
C ASP A 320 22.78 -11.81 -1.33
N GLN A 321 22.57 -11.40 -2.59
CA GLN A 321 22.82 -10.03 -3.02
C GLN A 321 21.79 -9.03 -2.49
N LEU A 322 20.65 -9.49 -1.96
CA LEU A 322 19.69 -8.66 -1.25
C LEU A 322 20.36 -7.77 -0.17
N PHE A 323 21.36 -8.32 0.53
CA PHE A 323 22.06 -7.63 1.63
C PHE A 323 23.22 -6.74 1.17
N THR A 324 23.57 -6.78 -0.12
CA THR A 324 24.68 -5.98 -0.69
C THR A 324 24.22 -4.98 -1.75
N ILE A 325 22.97 -5.05 -2.18
CA ILE A 325 22.34 -4.04 -3.04
C ILE A 325 22.36 -2.68 -2.35
N ASN A 326 22.72 -1.65 -3.12
CA ASN A 326 22.44 -0.26 -2.77
C ASN A 326 21.05 0.12 -3.27
N TYR A 327 20.08 0.19 -2.36
CA TYR A 327 18.69 0.52 -2.64
C TYR A 327 18.54 2.00 -2.95
N LYS A 328 18.54 2.35 -4.24
CA LYS A 328 18.30 3.72 -4.73
C LYS A 328 16.80 4.00 -4.81
N GLN A 329 16.25 4.72 -3.83
CA GLN A 329 14.81 4.79 -3.64
C GLN A 329 14.33 6.17 -3.16
N LYS A 330 13.25 6.70 -3.75
CA LYS A 330 12.48 7.86 -3.23
C LYS A 330 11.23 7.44 -2.44
N THR A 331 10.95 6.14 -2.42
CA THR A 331 9.89 5.47 -1.66
C THR A 331 10.49 4.24 -0.98
N SER A 332 9.90 3.75 0.11
CA SER A 332 10.53 2.76 1.00
C SER A 332 10.48 1.31 0.45
N VAL A 333 11.09 1.06 -0.71
CA VAL A 333 11.12 -0.27 -1.36
C VAL A 333 11.66 -1.34 -0.42
N LEU A 334 12.75 -1.04 0.29
CA LEU A 334 13.31 -1.93 1.31
C LEU A 334 12.25 -2.34 2.35
N SER A 335 11.49 -1.38 2.89
CA SER A 335 10.43 -1.66 3.86
C SER A 335 9.27 -2.46 3.27
N TYR A 336 8.72 -2.00 2.14
CA TYR A 336 7.49 -2.54 1.54
C TYR A 336 7.63 -3.95 0.98
N TYR A 337 8.79 -4.29 0.43
CA TYR A 337 8.99 -5.55 -0.29
C TYR A 337 9.96 -6.50 0.39
N ILE A 338 10.97 -6.00 1.10
CA ILE A 338 12.02 -6.87 1.65
C ILE A 338 11.75 -7.14 3.13
N LEU A 339 11.79 -6.10 3.96
CA LEU A 339 11.73 -6.23 5.41
C LEU A 339 10.36 -6.69 5.89
N LYS A 340 9.27 -6.22 5.28
CA LYS A 340 7.95 -6.81 5.49
C LYS A 340 7.96 -8.31 5.25
N THR A 341 8.52 -8.76 4.13
CA THR A 341 8.50 -10.18 3.78
C THR A 341 9.23 -11.01 4.81
N PHE A 342 10.33 -10.48 5.37
CA PHE A 342 11.02 -11.13 6.49
C PHE A 342 10.15 -11.23 7.74
N ILE A 343 9.44 -10.16 8.09
CA ILE A 343 8.50 -10.15 9.22
C ILE A 343 7.35 -11.14 9.00
N ILE A 344 6.72 -11.12 7.82
CA ILE A 344 5.60 -11.99 7.47
C ILE A 344 6.05 -13.46 7.39
N TYR A 345 7.23 -13.76 6.86
CA TYR A 345 7.80 -15.11 6.89
C TYR A 345 8.00 -15.63 8.33
N ASN A 346 8.23 -14.73 9.28
CA ASN A 346 8.39 -15.01 10.71
C ASN A 346 7.20 -14.49 11.54
N ILE A 347 5.99 -14.62 11.03
CA ILE A 347 4.76 -14.05 11.61
C ILE A 347 4.52 -14.46 13.07
N GLU A 348 5.00 -15.63 13.51
CA GLU A 348 4.87 -16.01 14.93
C GLU A 348 5.61 -15.04 15.85
N LEU A 349 6.82 -14.61 15.48
CA LEU A 349 7.59 -13.66 16.29
C LEU A 349 6.91 -12.28 16.32
N PHE A 350 6.35 -11.85 15.18
CA PHE A 350 5.66 -10.57 15.09
C PHE A 350 4.34 -10.55 15.87
N THR A 351 3.55 -11.61 15.77
CA THR A 351 2.31 -11.73 16.54
C THR A 351 2.58 -11.89 18.03
N GLU A 352 3.64 -12.61 18.43
CA GLU A 352 4.08 -12.67 19.83
C GLU A 352 4.50 -11.29 20.35
N TYR A 353 5.20 -10.49 19.54
CA TYR A 353 5.49 -9.10 19.86
C TYR A 353 4.20 -8.29 20.10
N ILE A 354 3.19 -8.42 19.23
CA ILE A 354 1.91 -7.72 19.37
C ILE A 354 1.15 -8.20 20.63
N ILE A 355 1.17 -9.51 20.95
CA ILE A 355 0.53 -10.05 22.16
C ILE A 355 1.14 -9.41 23.42
N LYS A 356 2.48 -9.33 23.46
CA LYS A 356 3.21 -8.81 24.63
C LYS A 356 3.11 -7.29 24.77
N ASN A 357 3.13 -6.57 23.66
CA ASN A 357 3.27 -5.11 23.65
C ASN A 357 2.00 -4.36 23.24
N GLY A 358 0.94 -5.06 22.82
CA GLY A 358 -0.25 -4.48 22.22
C GLY A 358 -0.06 -4.11 20.74
N LEU A 359 -1.15 -3.69 20.10
CA LEU A 359 -1.16 -3.39 18.66
C LEU A 359 -0.48 -2.07 18.30
N GLN A 360 -0.46 -1.10 19.21
CA GLN A 360 0.21 0.18 18.98
C GLN A 360 1.72 0.06 19.20
N CYS A 361 2.50 0.37 18.18
CA CYS A 361 3.96 0.43 18.25
C CYS A 361 4.42 1.87 18.53
N LYS A 362 4.53 2.25 19.81
CA LYS A 362 4.92 3.60 20.26
C LYS A 362 5.92 3.59 21.39
N ASN A 363 6.59 4.71 21.61
CA ASN A 363 7.54 4.90 22.70
C ASN A 363 8.62 3.78 22.69
N ASN A 364 8.93 3.20 23.85
CA ASN A 364 9.89 2.11 23.98
C ASN A 364 9.52 0.84 23.19
N LYS A 365 8.26 0.67 22.76
CA LYS A 365 7.86 -0.47 21.92
C LYS A 365 8.52 -0.43 20.53
N ILE A 366 8.90 0.75 20.05
CA ILE A 366 9.63 0.93 18.78
C ILE A 366 11.04 0.33 18.89
N GLU A 367 11.70 0.50 20.04
CA GLU A 367 13.00 -0.11 20.32
C GLU A 367 12.90 -1.63 20.39
N ILE A 368 11.90 -2.16 21.10
CA ILE A 368 11.63 -3.61 21.14
C ILE A 368 11.33 -4.16 19.73
N PHE A 369 10.61 -3.39 18.90
CA PHE A 369 10.38 -3.77 17.51
C PHE A 369 11.67 -3.75 16.68
N SER A 370 12.59 -2.81 16.95
CA SER A 370 13.92 -2.78 16.34
C SER A 370 14.71 -4.05 16.65
N GLU A 371 14.69 -4.50 17.90
CA GLU A 371 15.37 -5.74 18.33
C GLU A 371 14.80 -6.97 17.62
N LEU A 372 13.46 -7.10 17.60
CA LEU A 372 12.78 -8.14 16.83
C LEU A 372 13.20 -8.14 15.36
N LEU A 373 13.26 -6.94 14.76
CA LEU A 373 13.61 -6.80 13.34
C LEU A 373 15.07 -7.20 13.07
N GLU A 374 16.00 -6.84 13.95
CA GLU A 374 17.41 -7.24 13.85
C GLU A 374 17.55 -8.78 13.92
N ASP A 375 16.87 -9.42 14.88
CA ASP A 375 16.83 -10.88 15.03
C ASP A 375 16.28 -11.57 13.77
N VAL A 376 15.17 -11.05 13.24
CA VAL A 376 14.55 -11.54 12.01
C VAL A 376 15.52 -11.39 10.83
N ILE A 377 16.18 -10.24 10.66
CA ILE A 377 17.16 -10.03 9.59
C ILE A 377 18.31 -11.04 9.67
N ILE A 378 18.86 -11.27 10.88
CA ILE A 378 19.93 -12.24 11.11
C ILE A 378 19.47 -13.64 10.69
N LYS A 379 18.29 -14.06 11.15
CA LYS A 379 17.70 -15.36 10.79
C LYS A 379 17.50 -15.51 9.28
N MET A 380 17.10 -14.43 8.60
CA MET A 380 16.84 -14.46 7.16
C MET A 380 18.09 -14.48 6.29
N LYS A 381 19.25 -14.01 6.78
CA LYS A 381 20.52 -14.13 6.04
C LYS A 381 20.87 -15.58 5.72
N ASP A 382 20.61 -16.50 6.67
CA ASP A 382 20.97 -17.91 6.56
C ASP A 382 19.77 -18.83 6.23
N ASN A 383 18.59 -18.28 5.93
CA ASN A 383 17.39 -19.07 5.65
C ASN A 383 17.48 -19.75 4.26
N LYS A 384 17.80 -21.05 4.26
CA LYS A 384 17.95 -21.85 3.04
C LYS A 384 16.67 -21.96 2.21
N ASN A 385 15.52 -22.08 2.86
CA ASN A 385 14.24 -22.30 2.15
C ASN A 385 13.81 -21.04 1.40
N MET A 386 13.88 -19.87 2.05
CA MET A 386 13.62 -18.60 1.40
C MET A 386 14.63 -18.33 0.27
N LYS A 387 15.91 -18.58 0.51
CA LYS A 387 16.98 -18.45 -0.49
C LYS A 387 16.68 -19.28 -1.74
N ASN A 388 16.46 -20.58 -1.58
CA ASN A 388 16.20 -21.50 -2.68
C ASN A 388 14.95 -21.10 -3.49
N LEU A 389 13.87 -20.69 -2.80
CA LEU A 389 12.66 -20.24 -3.48
C LEU A 389 12.88 -18.92 -4.23
N CYS A 390 13.55 -17.94 -3.62
CA CYS A 390 13.86 -16.66 -4.24
C CYS A 390 14.76 -16.83 -5.47
N ASP A 391 15.82 -17.65 -5.37
CA ASP A 391 16.73 -17.97 -6.47
C ASP A 391 15.99 -18.67 -7.62
N SER A 392 15.05 -19.56 -7.31
CA SER A 392 14.20 -20.22 -8.30
C SER A 392 13.31 -19.20 -9.05
N TYR A 393 12.75 -18.23 -8.34
CA TYR A 393 12.00 -17.14 -8.97
C TYR A 393 12.90 -16.22 -9.81
N LEU A 394 14.10 -15.90 -9.35
CA LEU A 394 15.09 -15.16 -10.12
C LEU A 394 15.38 -15.84 -11.47
N ASP A 395 15.58 -17.15 -11.46
CA ASP A 395 15.81 -17.92 -12.69
C ASP A 395 14.64 -17.86 -13.65
N ILE A 396 13.40 -17.92 -13.15
CA ILE A 396 12.20 -17.75 -13.98
C ILE A 396 12.15 -16.35 -14.58
N ILE A 397 12.34 -15.31 -13.75
CA ILE A 397 12.27 -13.91 -14.18
C ILE A 397 13.28 -13.66 -15.31
N LYS A 398 14.52 -14.16 -15.16
CA LYS A 398 15.57 -14.00 -16.16
C LYS A 398 15.28 -14.73 -17.47
N LYS A 399 14.61 -15.90 -17.40
CA LYS A 399 14.24 -16.70 -18.58
C LYS A 399 13.02 -16.16 -19.33
N ASN A 400 12.18 -15.34 -18.69
CA ASN A 400 10.88 -14.92 -19.22
C ASN A 400 10.71 -13.39 -19.28
N LYS A 401 11.75 -12.67 -19.71
CA LYS A 401 11.78 -11.19 -19.72
C LYS A 401 10.65 -10.54 -20.53
N ASP A 402 10.03 -11.30 -21.44
CA ASP A 402 9.00 -10.80 -22.36
C ASP A 402 7.57 -10.81 -21.77
N ASP A 403 7.30 -11.50 -20.65
CA ASP A 403 5.98 -11.37 -19.98
C ASP A 403 5.93 -10.09 -19.14
N ILE A 404 5.68 -8.99 -19.87
CA ILE A 404 5.54 -7.63 -19.35
C ILE A 404 4.61 -7.60 -18.13
N PHE A 405 3.51 -8.34 -18.14
CA PHE A 405 2.52 -8.19 -17.09
C PHE A 405 3.00 -8.77 -15.76
N ILE A 406 3.42 -10.04 -15.74
CA ILE A 406 3.82 -10.74 -14.52
C ILE A 406 5.09 -10.11 -13.93
N PHE A 407 6.04 -9.74 -14.80
CA PHE A 407 7.35 -9.31 -14.37
C PHE A 407 7.49 -7.80 -14.18
N LYS A 408 6.61 -6.97 -14.77
CA LYS A 408 6.65 -5.52 -14.50
C LYS A 408 5.71 -5.06 -13.41
N THR A 409 4.63 -5.78 -13.08
CA THR A 409 3.70 -5.29 -12.04
C THR A 409 4.31 -5.19 -10.63
N MET A 410 4.16 -4.05 -9.95
CA MET A 410 4.65 -3.85 -8.57
C MET A 410 3.54 -3.93 -7.52
N ARG A 411 2.63 -4.89 -7.72
CA ARG A 411 1.63 -5.24 -6.70
C ARG A 411 2.32 -5.70 -5.42
N MET A 412 1.75 -5.37 -4.28
CA MET A 412 2.27 -5.80 -2.97
C MET A 412 1.40 -6.85 -2.28
N THR A 413 0.32 -7.30 -2.92
CA THR A 413 -0.46 -8.49 -2.57
C THR A 413 -0.95 -9.26 -3.80
N CYS A 414 -1.08 -10.59 -3.66
CA CYS A 414 -1.60 -11.44 -4.74
C CYS A 414 -3.13 -11.55 -4.76
N GLN A 415 -3.82 -11.21 -3.66
CA GLN A 415 -5.29 -11.34 -3.55
C GLN A 415 -6.08 -10.32 -4.37
#